data_AF-A0A7G9YVP3-F1
#
_entry.id   AF-A0A7G9YVP3-F1
#
_cell.length_a   1.000
_cell.length_b   1.000
_cell.length_c   1.000
_cell.angle_alpha   90.00
_cell.angle_beta   90.00
_cell.angle_gamma   90.00
#
_symmetry.space_group_name_H-M   'P 1'
#
loop_
_entity.id
_entity.type
_entity.pdbx_description
1 polymer ?
#
loop_
_entity_poly.entity_id
_entity_poly.type
_entity_poly.pdbx_seq_one_letter_code
_entity_poly.pdbx_strand_id
1 'polypeptide(L)' 'MDDLLREVQAEIISLELSKRLDEYRAFRHFSIHGYGVLLDKEKLMPLAGNLPDLWKDFECEVDTSMKSLRSE' A
#
# COMPACT_ATOMS: atom_id res chain seq x y z
N MET A 1 8.36 7.72 -6.38
CA MET A 1 8.85 6.44 -5.79
C MET A 1 9.36 6.68 -4.37
N ASP A 2 9.89 7.87 -4.08
CA ASP A 2 10.57 8.23 -2.82
C ASP A 2 9.71 8.26 -1.55
N ASP A 3 8.40 8.54 -1.62
CA ASP A 3 7.60 8.75 -0.40
C ASP A 3 7.46 7.48 0.46
N LEU A 4 7.20 6.31 -0.13
CA LEU A 4 7.08 5.06 0.65
C LEU A 4 8.43 4.59 1.21
N LEU A 5 9.53 4.95 0.55
CA LEU A 5 10.88 4.68 1.02
C LEU A 5 11.22 5.54 2.24
N ARG A 6 10.75 6.79 2.27
CA ARG A 6 10.84 7.69 3.44
C ARG A 6 10.04 7.18 4.63
N GLU A 7 8.82 6.70 4.42
CA GLU A 7 7.98 6.16 5.51
C GLU A 7 8.59 4.88 6.12
N VAL A 8 9.23 4.03 5.31
CA VAL A 8 9.99 2.86 5.80
C VAL A 8 11.22 3.28 6.58
N GLN A 9 11.97 4.28 6.09
CA GLN A 9 13.14 4.81 6.79
C GLN A 9 12.78 5.50 8.12
N ALA A 10 11.55 6.02 8.23
CA ALA A 10 11.01 6.59 9.45
C ALA A 10 10.37 5.54 10.39
N GLU A 11 10.45 4.24 10.06
CA GLU A 11 9.82 3.12 10.80
C GLU A 11 8.31 3.30 11.02
N ILE A 12 7.65 4.05 10.13
CA ILE A 12 6.21 4.29 10.16
C ILE A 12 5.46 3.09 9.57
N ILE A 13 6.05 2.48 8.54
CA ILE A 13 5.55 1.24 7.93
C ILE A 13 6.70 0.27 7.67
N SER A 14 6.40 -1.02 7.69
CA SER A 14 7.32 -2.09 7.38
C SER A 14 7.70 -2.09 5.90
N LEU A 15 8.91 -2.58 5.59
CA LEU A 15 9.36 -2.76 4.20
C LEU A 15 8.44 -3.70 3.41
N GLU A 16 7.85 -4.68 4.08
CA GLU A 16 6.88 -5.62 3.48
C GLU A 16 5.58 -4.92 3.09
N LEU A 17 5.00 -4.12 4.00
CA LEU A 17 3.80 -3.34 3.72
C LEU A 17 4.05 -2.30 2.62
N SER A 18 5.21 -1.65 2.63
CA SER A 18 5.63 -0.70 1.59
C SER A 18 5.68 -1.34 0.19
N LYS A 19 6.25 -2.55 0.06
CA LYS A 19 6.25 -3.30 -1.20
C LYS A 19 4.84 -3.64 -1.67
N ARG A 20 3.97 -4.10 -0.75
CA ARG A 20 2.56 -4.37 -1.06
C ARG A 20 1.87 -3.09 -1.54
N LEU A 21 2.03 -1.96 -0.87
CA LEU A 21 1.43 -0.67 -1.28
C LEU A 21 1.90 -0.19 -2.66
N ASP A 22 3.14 -0.49 -3.05
CA ASP A 22 3.68 -0.13 -4.37
C ASP A 22 2.96 -0.90 -5.51
N GLU A 23 2.54 -2.15 -5.27
CA GLU A 23 1.70 -2.91 -6.22
C GLU A 23 0.34 -2.21 -6.44
N TYR A 24 -0.23 -1.62 -5.38
CA TYR A 24 -1.49 -0.87 -5.48
C TYR A 24 -1.31 0.51 -6.13
N ARG A 25 -0.12 1.13 -6.01
CA ARG A 25 0.22 2.33 -6.79
C ARG A 25 0.31 2.02 -8.28
N ALA A 26 0.94 0.89 -8.63
CA ALA A 26 0.95 0.40 -10.01
C ALA A 26 -0.48 0.09 -10.49
N PHE A 27 -1.29 -0.60 -9.69
CA PHE A 27 -2.70 -0.86 -9.97
C PHE A 27 -3.50 0.42 -10.23
N ARG A 28 -3.32 1.45 -9.41
CA ARG A 28 -3.95 2.77 -9.61
C ARG A 28 -3.50 3.41 -10.92
N HIS A 29 -2.20 3.36 -11.22
CA HIS A 29 -1.67 3.88 -12.48
C HIS A 29 -2.29 3.15 -13.68
N PHE A 30 -2.38 1.82 -13.64
CA PHE A 30 -3.04 1.02 -14.68
C PHE A 30 -4.55 1.22 -14.75
N SER A 31 -5.23 1.42 -13.63
CA SER A 31 -6.68 1.63 -13.61
C SER A 31 -7.08 3.02 -14.13
N ILE A 32 -6.23 4.03 -13.93
CA ILE A 32 -6.48 5.42 -14.38
C ILE A 32 -6.02 5.62 -15.83
N HIS A 33 -4.91 5.00 -16.24
CA HIS A 33 -4.26 5.26 -17.54
C HIS A 33 -4.30 4.07 -18.51
N GLY A 34 -4.58 2.86 -18.02
CA GLY A 34 -4.81 1.70 -18.87
C GLY A 34 -6.18 1.83 -19.52
N TYR A 35 -6.20 2.35 -20.74
CA TYR A 35 -7.33 2.22 -21.65
C TYR A 35 -7.88 0.79 -21.52
N GLY A 36 -9.19 0.64 -21.25
CA GLY A 36 -9.82 -0.57 -20.69
C GLY A 36 -9.61 -1.91 -21.43
N VAL A 37 -8.83 -1.91 -22.50
CA VAL A 37 -8.36 -3.06 -23.28
C VAL A 37 -7.18 -3.80 -22.63
N LEU A 38 -6.44 -3.17 -21.71
CA LEU A 38 -5.25 -3.75 -21.03
C LEU A 38 -5.52 -4.18 -19.58
N LEU A 39 -6.78 -4.13 -19.14
CA LEU A 39 -7.18 -4.54 -17.79
C LEU A 39 -7.19 -6.07 -17.68
N ASP A 40 -6.07 -6.63 -17.21
CA ASP A 40 -5.93 -8.06 -16.90
C ASP A 40 -6.72 -8.40 -15.63
N LYS A 41 -7.98 -8.80 -15.81
CA LYS A 41 -8.90 -9.14 -14.72
C LYS A 41 -8.31 -10.14 -13.72
N GLU A 42 -7.50 -11.09 -14.18
CA GLU A 42 -6.90 -12.11 -13.30
C GLU A 42 -5.89 -11.51 -12.32
N LYS A 43 -5.21 -10.42 -12.71
CA LYS A 43 -4.29 -9.68 -11.83
C LYS A 43 -5.00 -8.64 -10.98
N LEU A 44 -6.08 -8.06 -11.49
CA LEU A 44 -6.79 -6.97 -10.82
C LEU A 44 -7.75 -7.48 -9.72
N MET A 45 -8.38 -8.64 -9.91
CA MET A 45 -9.33 -9.18 -8.94
C MET A 45 -8.72 -9.52 -7.57
N PRO A 46 -7.54 -10.16 -7.48
CA PRO A 46 -6.88 -10.39 -6.20
C PRO A 46 -6.52 -9.09 -5.47
N LEU A 47 -6.08 -8.06 -6.21
CA LEU A 47 -5.76 -6.74 -5.63
C LEU A 47 -7.02 -6.05 -5.10
N ALA A 48 -8.13 -6.09 -5.83
CA ALA A 48 -9.39 -5.55 -5.35
C ALA A 48 -9.92 -6.31 -4.12
N GLY A 49 -9.77 -7.63 -4.09
CA GLY A 49 -10.20 -8.48 -2.98
C GLY A 49 -9.36 -8.30 -1.71
N ASN A 50 -8.06 -8.10 -1.84
CA ASN A 50 -7.13 -7.95 -0.73
C ASN A 50 -7.04 -6.51 -0.19
N LEU A 51 -7.72 -5.55 -0.83
CA LEU A 51 -7.69 -4.14 -0.44
C LEU A 51 -8.15 -3.88 1.02
N PRO A 52 -9.22 -4.52 1.53
CA PRO A 52 -9.66 -4.31 2.91
C PRO A 52 -8.62 -4.80 3.93
N ASP A 53 -8.00 -5.94 3.68
CA ASP A 53 -6.98 -6.51 4.56
C ASP A 53 -5.70 -5.65 4.55
N LEU A 54 -5.27 -5.20 3.36
CA LEU A 54 -4.15 -4.28 3.23
C LEU A 54 -4.39 -2.97 3.98
N TRP A 55 -5.60 -2.40 3.86
CA TRP A 55 -5.95 -1.16 4.55
C TRP A 55 -5.89 -1.32 6.07
N LYS A 56 -6.38 -2.46 6.57
CA LYS A 56 -6.31 -2.79 7.99
C LYS A 56 -4.88 -2.96 8.48
N ASP A 57 -4.03 -3.64 7.70
CA ASP A 57 -2.59 -3.77 8.01
C ASP A 57 -1.93 -2.39 8.12
N PHE A 58 -2.23 -1.50 7.18
CA PHE A 58 -1.73 -0.12 7.18
C PHE A 58 -2.20 0.69 8.38
N GLU A 59 -3.48 0.67 8.71
CA GLU A 59 -4.02 1.36 9.89
C GLU A 59 -3.36 0.85 11.18
N CYS A 60 -3.13 -0.46 11.28
CA CYS A 60 -2.45 -1.06 12.43
C CYS A 60 -1.00 -0.59 12.58
N GLU A 61 -0.21 -0.59 11.50
CA GLU A 61 1.18 -0.14 11.55
C GLU A 61 1.28 1.34 11.91
N VAL A 62 0.46 2.20 11.28
CA VAL A 62 0.44 3.64 11.56
C VAL A 62 -0.01 3.94 13.00
N ASP A 63 -1.06 3.29 13.50
CA ASP A 63 -1.51 3.46 14.89
C ASP A 63 -0.43 3.01 15.89
N THR A 64 0.30 1.94 15.58
CA THR A 64 1.42 1.46 16.39
C THR A 64 2.55 2.47 16.42
N SER A 65 2.98 2.99 15.27
CA SER A 65 4.04 4.01 15.20
C SER A 65 3.61 5.32 15.86
N MET A 66 2.35 5.74 15.72
CA MET A 66 1.81 6.91 16.41
C MET A 66 1.77 6.75 17.94
N LYS A 67 1.45 5.54 18.43
CA LYS A 67 1.52 5.23 19.87
C LYS A 67 2.95 5.26 20.38
N SER A 68 3.90 4.73 19.61
CA SER A 68 5.32 4.79 19.96
C SER A 68 5.78 6.25 20.13
N LEU A 69 5.47 7.12 19.17
CA LEU A 69 5.81 8.54 19.20
C LEU A 69 5.17 9.35 20.34
N ARG A 70 4.04 8.88 20.89
CA ARG A 70 3.34 9.52 22.02
C ARG A 70 3.78 9.00 23.38
N SER A 71 4.55 7.92 23.40
CA SER A 71 5.03 7.27 24.63
C SER A 71 6.45 7.71 25.02
N GLU A 72 7.04 8.62 24.24
CA GLU A 72 8.32 9.31 24.49
C GLU A 72 8.13 10.69 25.13
#